data_AF-A0A349WI32-F1
#
_entry.id   AF-A0A349WI32-F1
#
_cell.length_a   1.000
_cell.length_b   1.000
_cell.length_c   1.000
_cell.angle_alpha   90.00
_cell.angle_beta   90.00
_cell.angle_gamma   90.00
#
_symmetry.space_group_name_H-M   'P 1'
#
loop_
_entity.id
_entity.type
_entity.pdbx_description
1 polymer ?
#
loop_
_entity_poly.entity_id
_entity_poly.type
_entity_poly.pdbx_seq_one_letter_code
_entity_poly.pdbx_strand_id
1 'polypeptide(L)'
;MGVLATVFEQSITGIWATSGVFGIVVGIALRNVILDVFIGLSMHVEQPFRIGDWVMVHQNRRETHIIGQVIEINWRTTRLKTTEKNMIVVPNSRMGEAILTNYMKPKPHFRVDLEFVLDYSVPPNRAIRILTAAIHSLVDDFKFLSAPEPEIRLHKSFNHGQGYEVRYFILPVNISPNESKHIAGKSILEHLIQAGLTPSVSKEKILLEKDINYAKAATDDQPEPSLVVANFDLFAVMTDEEISMLKQSEKKMEISAGEVLYEEGIEEDVLYLVAEGLLRSYYLLDGSDEEKKIDHLSVGMHLGEDCVMGRQMRSSSVRAVSDAVLIGYPGSIVRKIAKGNGRLLALLNQNLSLRRDKIKQSKWQLKPKKGAKKKSKTSVKETIQTFFSDLFPDSNSPKTETS
;
A
#
# COMPACT_ATOMS: atom_id res chain seq x y z
N MET A 1 -43.99 64.18 7.89
CA MET A 1 -42.99 65.05 7.23
C MET A 1 -42.61 66.14 8.21
N GLY A 2 -41.56 65.90 8.98
CA GLY A 2 -41.32 66.54 10.28
C GLY A 2 -40.79 67.98 10.21
N VAL A 3 -41.07 68.73 11.28
CA VAL A 3 -40.76 70.14 11.54
C VAL A 3 -39.30 70.56 11.25
N LEU A 4 -38.35 69.62 11.22
CA LEU A 4 -36.96 69.87 10.81
C LEU A 4 -36.82 70.28 9.34
N ALA A 5 -37.66 69.76 8.45
CA ALA A 5 -37.61 70.03 7.02
C ALA A 5 -37.96 71.47 6.67
N THR A 6 -38.88 72.05 7.44
CA THR A 6 -39.50 73.35 7.15
C THR A 6 -38.79 74.52 7.80
N VAL A 7 -37.91 74.28 8.79
CA VAL A 7 -37.24 75.35 9.56
C VAL A 7 -35.77 75.52 9.18
N PHE A 8 -35.10 74.50 8.63
CA PHE A 8 -33.64 74.53 8.44
C PHE A 8 -33.12 74.61 7.00
N GLU A 9 -33.98 74.63 5.96
CA GLU A 9 -33.58 74.61 4.52
C GLU A 9 -32.52 73.55 4.13
N GLN A 10 -32.17 72.63 5.04
CA GLN A 10 -31.20 71.57 4.79
C GLN A 10 -31.93 70.39 4.17
N SER A 11 -31.37 69.89 3.07
CA SER A 11 -31.92 68.71 2.41
C SER A 11 -32.03 67.57 3.42
N ILE A 12 -33.26 67.14 3.71
CA ILE A 12 -33.55 65.93 4.49
C ILE A 12 -32.74 64.76 3.92
N THR A 13 -32.61 64.73 2.59
CA THR A 13 -31.75 63.82 1.82
C THR A 13 -30.30 63.78 2.31
N GLY A 14 -29.69 64.91 2.66
CA GLY A 14 -28.32 64.97 3.19
C GLY A 14 -28.18 64.34 4.58
N ILE A 15 -29.19 64.48 5.44
CA ILE A 15 -29.21 63.88 6.79
C ILE A 15 -29.42 62.36 6.69
N TRP A 16 -30.29 61.89 5.80
CA TRP A 16 -30.47 60.46 5.53
C TRP A 16 -29.25 59.83 4.88
N ALA A 17 -28.63 60.52 3.92
CA ALA A 17 -27.39 60.05 3.28
C ALA A 17 -26.24 59.94 4.30
N THR A 18 -26.05 60.94 5.15
CA THR A 18 -24.99 60.91 6.18
C THR A 18 -25.26 59.89 7.28
N SER A 19 -26.53 59.71 7.70
CA SER A 19 -26.93 58.68 8.67
C SER A 19 -26.78 57.26 8.11
N GLY A 20 -27.06 57.06 6.81
CA GLY A 20 -26.85 55.79 6.11
C GLY A 20 -25.37 55.42 6.03
N VAL A 21 -24.52 56.38 5.63
CA VAL A 21 -23.06 56.18 5.60
C VAL A 21 -22.52 55.90 7.01
N PHE A 22 -22.98 56.65 8.02
CA PHE A 22 -22.58 56.43 9.41
C PHE A 22 -22.95 55.04 9.91
N GLY A 23 -24.17 54.57 9.62
CA GLY A 23 -24.62 53.22 9.96
C GLY A 23 -23.78 52.12 9.31
N ILE A 24 -23.38 52.29 8.05
CA ILE A 24 -22.49 51.34 7.35
C ILE A 24 -21.12 51.30 8.02
N VAL A 25 -20.52 52.45 8.33
CA VAL A 25 -19.21 52.53 8.99
C VAL A 25 -19.24 51.86 10.36
N VAL A 26 -20.27 52.12 11.17
CA VAL A 26 -20.46 51.48 12.48
C VAL A 26 -20.69 49.97 12.34
N GLY A 27 -21.49 49.55 11.37
CA GLY A 27 -21.74 48.13 11.08
C GLY A 27 -20.47 47.38 10.68
N ILE A 28 -19.62 47.98 9.84
CA ILE A 28 -18.32 47.41 9.45
C ILE A 28 -17.40 47.32 10.67
N ALA A 29 -17.38 48.35 11.54
CA ALA A 29 -16.57 48.35 12.74
C ALA A 29 -17.00 47.27 13.76
N LEU A 30 -18.30 47.03 13.91
CA LEU A 30 -18.85 46.06 14.86
C LEU A 30 -18.96 44.64 14.30
N ARG A 31 -18.78 44.44 12.99
CA ARG A 31 -18.94 43.15 12.31
C ARG A 31 -18.22 42.01 13.02
N ASN A 32 -16.96 42.23 13.41
CA ASN A 32 -16.15 41.19 14.06
C ASN A 32 -16.64 40.85 15.47
N VAL A 33 -17.09 41.86 16.24
CA VAL A 33 -17.64 41.64 17.58
C VAL A 33 -18.92 40.83 17.54
N ILE A 34 -19.81 41.15 16.58
CA ILE A 34 -21.06 40.43 16.40
C ILE A 34 -20.80 38.99 15.98
N LEU A 35 -19.88 38.77 15.02
CA LEU A 35 -19.48 37.43 14.59
C LEU A 35 -18.91 36.59 15.75
N ASP A 36 -18.01 37.15 16.56
CA ASP A 36 -17.42 36.46 17.70
C ASP A 36 -18.47 35.98 18.71
N VAL A 37 -19.51 36.78 18.95
CA VAL A 37 -20.63 36.42 19.84
C VAL A 37 -21.47 35.29 19.24
N PHE A 38 -21.82 35.36 17.96
CA PHE A 38 -22.59 34.30 17.31
C PHE A 38 -21.83 32.97 17.25
N ILE A 39 -20.52 33.00 16.99
CA ILE A 39 -19.68 31.78 17.00
C ILE A 39 -19.65 31.16 18.41
N GLY A 40 -19.48 32.00 19.46
CA GLY A 40 -19.54 31.53 20.85
C GLY A 40 -20.86 30.87 21.21
N LEU A 41 -21.99 31.43 20.76
CA LEU A 41 -23.33 30.85 20.97
C LEU A 41 -23.53 29.57 20.16
N SER A 42 -23.11 29.54 18.88
CA SER A 42 -23.23 28.37 18.01
C SER A 42 -22.52 27.15 18.60
N MET A 43 -21.30 27.33 19.12
CA MET A 43 -20.56 26.22 19.75
C MET A 43 -21.25 25.65 20.98
N HIS A 44 -22.00 26.47 21.73
CA HIS A 44 -22.78 25.98 22.87
C HIS A 44 -24.01 25.18 22.43
N VAL A 45 -24.63 25.56 21.32
CA VAL A 45 -25.82 24.89 20.75
C VAL A 45 -25.43 23.61 20.02
N GLU A 46 -24.44 23.67 19.14
CA GLU A 46 -24.03 22.55 18.29
C GLU A 46 -23.15 21.53 19.03
N GLN A 47 -22.51 21.95 20.13
CA GLN A 47 -21.61 21.13 20.97
C GLN A 47 -20.71 20.18 20.14
N PRO A 48 -19.87 20.72 19.23
CA PRO A 48 -18.97 19.92 18.41
C PRO A 48 -18.06 19.03 19.27
N PHE A 49 -17.68 19.54 20.45
CA PHE A 49 -16.95 18.84 21.50
C PHE A 49 -17.54 19.15 22.89
N ARG A 50 -17.27 18.29 23.86
CA ARG A 50 -17.70 18.43 25.26
C ARG A 50 -16.51 18.51 26.20
N ILE A 51 -16.75 18.97 27.42
CA ILE A 51 -15.77 18.84 28.51
C ILE A 51 -15.42 17.36 28.68
N GLY A 52 -14.13 17.06 28.69
CA GLY A 52 -13.56 15.71 28.70
C GLY A 52 -13.08 15.23 27.34
N ASP A 53 -13.54 15.84 26.24
CA ASP A 53 -13.14 15.41 24.89
C ASP A 53 -11.68 15.77 24.59
N TRP A 54 -10.97 14.85 23.94
CA TRP A 54 -9.67 15.14 23.33
C TRP A 54 -9.88 15.71 21.93
N VAL A 55 -9.35 16.91 21.70
CA VAL A 55 -9.46 17.61 20.42
C VAL A 55 -8.09 18.02 19.89
N MET A 56 -7.93 17.99 18.58
CA MET A 56 -6.82 18.62 17.86
C MET A 56 -7.34 19.84 17.09
N VAL A 57 -6.77 20.99 17.37
CA VAL A 57 -7.00 22.24 16.63
C VAL A 57 -5.97 22.34 15.51
N HIS A 58 -6.44 22.34 14.27
CA HIS A 58 -5.58 22.43 13.10
C HIS A 58 -5.08 23.87 12.89
N GLN A 59 -3.77 24.00 12.73
CA GLN A 59 -3.09 25.27 12.45
C GLN A 59 -2.45 25.21 11.05
N ASN A 60 -2.00 26.35 10.53
CA ASN A 60 -1.43 26.45 9.18
C ASN A 60 -0.24 25.50 8.94
N ARG A 61 0.49 25.10 9.99
CA ARG A 61 1.59 24.12 9.91
C ARG A 61 1.30 22.87 10.75
N ARG A 62 1.69 21.71 10.21
CA ARG A 62 1.52 20.40 10.87
C ARG A 62 2.17 20.33 12.26
N GLU A 63 3.34 20.90 12.42
CA GLU A 63 4.07 20.95 13.69
C GLU A 63 3.46 21.88 14.75
N THR A 64 2.50 22.73 14.37
CA THR A 64 1.87 23.71 15.31
C THR A 64 0.47 23.31 15.76
N HIS A 65 0.02 22.09 15.46
CA HIS A 65 -1.29 21.61 15.90
C HIS A 65 -1.38 21.59 17.42
N ILE A 66 -2.49 22.07 17.95
CA ILE A 66 -2.74 22.07 19.38
C ILE A 66 -3.56 20.83 19.72
N ILE A 67 -3.00 19.93 20.52
CA ILE A 67 -3.72 18.74 21.02
C ILE A 67 -3.95 18.91 22.51
N GLY A 68 -5.20 18.76 22.95
CA GLY A 68 -5.52 18.79 24.37
C GLY A 68 -6.90 18.29 24.70
N GLN A 69 -7.09 17.98 25.99
CA GLN A 69 -8.39 17.66 26.56
C GLN A 69 -9.14 18.94 26.90
N VAL A 70 -10.40 19.04 26.48
CA VAL A 70 -11.28 20.14 26.85
C VAL A 70 -11.60 20.04 28.34
N ILE A 71 -11.11 20.99 29.14
CA ILE A 71 -11.34 20.99 30.59
C ILE A 71 -12.44 21.95 31.02
N GLU A 72 -12.68 23.00 30.23
CA GLU A 72 -13.66 24.04 30.55
C GLU A 72 -14.10 24.77 29.28
N ILE A 73 -15.39 25.08 29.17
CA ILE A 73 -15.98 25.86 28.09
C ILE A 73 -16.73 27.04 28.71
N ASN A 74 -16.25 28.26 28.47
CA ASN A 74 -16.88 29.51 28.87
C ASN A 74 -17.56 30.18 27.67
N TRP A 75 -18.29 31.27 27.93
CA TRP A 75 -18.99 32.03 26.87
C TRP A 75 -18.04 32.68 25.84
N ARG A 76 -16.78 32.97 26.20
CA ARG A 76 -15.79 33.60 25.30
C ARG A 76 -14.57 32.73 25.00
N THR A 77 -14.27 31.74 25.83
CA THR A 77 -13.03 30.96 25.73
C THR A 77 -13.26 29.49 26.04
N THR A 78 -12.46 28.65 25.40
CA THR A 78 -12.33 27.22 25.68
C THR A 78 -10.95 26.96 26.25
N ARG A 79 -10.86 26.20 27.35
CA ARG A 79 -9.59 25.83 27.98
C ARG A 79 -9.26 24.38 27.65
N LEU A 80 -8.06 24.16 27.14
CA LEU A 80 -7.52 22.85 26.77
C LEU A 80 -6.34 22.50 27.68
N LYS A 81 -6.25 21.26 28.13
CA LYS A 81 -5.09 20.72 28.83
C LYS A 81 -4.27 19.85 27.88
N THR A 82 -3.03 20.24 27.61
CA THR A 82 -2.15 19.50 26.70
C THR A 82 -1.59 18.23 27.34
N THR A 83 -0.99 17.36 26.53
CA THR A 83 -0.22 16.20 27.00
C THR A 83 0.96 16.58 27.90
N GLU A 84 1.49 17.79 27.74
CA GLU A 84 2.54 18.37 28.59
C GLU A 84 2.00 18.94 29.91
N LYS A 85 0.72 18.73 30.20
CA LYS A 85 0.01 19.26 31.38
C LYS A 85 -0.08 20.79 31.43
N ASN A 86 0.17 21.47 30.31
CA ASN A 86 -0.02 22.91 30.18
C ASN A 86 -1.48 23.23 29.87
N MET A 87 -1.97 24.37 30.36
CA MET A 87 -3.30 24.88 30.01
C MET A 87 -3.17 25.88 28.86
N ILE A 88 -3.93 25.64 27.78
CA ILE A 88 -4.07 26.54 26.65
C ILE A 88 -5.46 27.15 26.70
N VAL A 89 -5.55 28.47 26.59
CA VAL A 89 -6.83 29.21 26.54
C VAL A 89 -7.05 29.69 25.12
N VAL A 90 -8.10 29.19 24.46
CA VAL A 90 -8.42 29.53 23.07
C VAL A 90 -9.71 30.36 23.03
N PRO A 91 -9.73 31.52 22.34
CA PRO A 91 -10.98 32.24 22.09
C PRO A 91 -11.98 31.39 21.32
N ASN A 92 -13.25 31.54 21.65
CA ASN A 92 -14.32 30.77 21.04
C ASN A 92 -14.47 31.03 19.54
N SER A 93 -14.27 32.27 19.09
CA SER A 93 -14.24 32.60 17.67
C SER A 93 -13.16 31.85 16.90
N ARG A 94 -11.95 31.74 17.49
CA ARG A 94 -10.85 30.95 16.92
C ARG A 94 -11.14 29.46 16.88
N MET A 95 -11.84 28.92 17.88
CA MET A 95 -12.25 27.51 17.88
C MET A 95 -13.29 27.23 16.81
N GLY A 96 -14.30 28.10 16.66
CA GLY A 96 -15.38 27.89 15.67
C GLY A 96 -14.96 28.10 14.22
N GLU A 97 -13.93 28.92 13.97
CA GLU A 97 -13.34 29.07 12.63
C GLU A 97 -12.33 27.95 12.29
N ALA A 98 -11.77 27.28 13.30
CA ALA A 98 -10.72 26.29 13.09
C ALA A 98 -11.29 24.95 12.63
N ILE A 99 -10.53 24.26 11.79
CA ILE A 99 -10.75 22.84 11.55
C ILE A 99 -10.34 22.09 12.83
N LEU A 100 -11.23 21.24 13.33
CA LEU A 100 -11.07 20.50 14.57
C LEU A 100 -11.23 19.00 14.31
N THR A 101 -10.32 18.20 14.86
CA THR A 101 -10.50 16.75 14.96
C THR A 101 -10.92 16.43 16.39
N ASN A 102 -12.11 15.85 16.58
CA ASN A 102 -12.55 15.32 17.87
C ASN A 102 -12.25 13.83 17.94
N TYR A 103 -11.33 13.44 18.81
CA TYR A 103 -10.91 12.04 18.95
C TYR A 103 -11.88 11.16 19.75
N MET A 104 -12.90 11.77 20.36
CA MET A 104 -13.92 11.06 21.14
C MET A 104 -15.17 10.74 20.34
N LYS A 105 -15.30 11.26 19.10
CA LYS A 105 -16.47 11.09 18.24
C LYS A 105 -16.09 10.53 16.86
N PRO A 106 -16.94 9.69 16.21
CA PRO A 106 -18.20 9.14 16.73
C PRO A 106 -17.99 8.05 17.79
N LYS A 107 -16.83 7.42 17.81
CA LYS A 107 -16.36 6.50 18.85
C LYS A 107 -14.96 6.94 19.30
N PRO A 108 -14.56 6.69 20.55
CA PRO A 108 -13.30 7.19 21.11
C PRO A 108 -12.10 6.34 20.69
N HIS A 109 -11.86 6.22 19.38
CA HIS A 109 -10.75 5.47 18.82
C HIS A 109 -9.67 6.45 18.34
N PHE A 110 -8.64 6.69 19.16
CA PHE A 110 -7.52 7.54 18.74
C PHE A 110 -6.51 6.71 17.96
N ARG A 111 -6.33 7.00 16.68
CA ARG A 111 -5.31 6.34 15.85
C ARG A 111 -3.91 6.89 16.14
N VAL A 112 -2.95 5.99 16.36
CA VAL A 112 -1.54 6.31 16.49
C VAL A 112 -0.77 5.58 15.40
N ASP A 113 0.15 6.30 14.74
CA ASP A 113 1.07 5.74 13.76
C ASP A 113 2.51 5.79 14.33
N LEU A 114 3.24 4.68 14.18
CA LEU A 114 4.66 4.53 14.49
C LEU A 114 5.40 4.03 13.25
N GLU A 115 6.65 4.47 13.08
CA GLU A 115 7.49 4.06 11.97
C GLU A 115 8.72 3.30 12.49
N PHE A 116 8.97 2.13 11.91
CA PHE A 116 10.13 1.30 12.19
C PHE A 116 10.83 0.90 10.90
N VAL A 117 12.15 0.98 10.87
CA VAL A 117 12.95 0.55 9.73
C VAL A 117 13.68 -0.75 10.09
N LEU A 118 13.55 -1.78 9.25
CA LEU A 118 14.25 -3.05 9.38
C LEU A 118 15.15 -3.28 8.16
N ASP A 119 16.17 -4.11 8.30
CA ASP A 119 17.11 -4.37 7.21
C ASP A 119 16.46 -5.08 6.01
N TYR A 120 17.01 -4.90 4.81
CA TYR A 120 16.56 -5.59 3.59
C TYR A 120 16.74 -7.12 3.65
N SER A 121 17.64 -7.62 4.49
CA SER A 121 17.80 -9.06 4.74
C SER A 121 16.60 -9.68 5.47
N VAL A 122 15.73 -8.88 6.10
CA VAL A 122 14.53 -9.38 6.79
C VAL A 122 13.39 -9.53 5.80
N PRO A 123 12.82 -10.74 5.61
CA PRO A 123 11.67 -10.91 4.72
C PRO A 123 10.45 -10.11 5.22
N PRO A 124 9.71 -9.40 4.35
CA PRO A 124 8.58 -8.56 4.76
C PRO A 124 7.53 -9.29 5.58
N ASN A 125 7.17 -10.51 5.17
CA ASN A 125 6.20 -11.33 5.90
C ASN A 125 6.69 -11.71 7.30
N ARG A 126 8.01 -11.86 7.51
CA ARG A 126 8.58 -12.12 8.84
C ARG A 126 8.49 -10.86 9.71
N ALA A 127 8.86 -9.71 9.16
CA ALA A 127 8.76 -8.42 9.85
C ALA A 127 7.32 -8.13 10.30
N ILE A 128 6.35 -8.22 9.37
CA ILE A 128 4.93 -7.97 9.65
C ILE A 128 4.42 -8.88 10.77
N ARG A 129 4.73 -10.19 10.74
CA ARG A 129 4.32 -11.11 11.82
C ARG A 129 4.83 -10.69 13.19
N ILE A 130 6.10 -10.31 13.30
CA ILE A 130 6.73 -9.93 14.57
C ILE A 130 6.13 -8.62 15.10
N LEU A 131 6.01 -7.60 14.23
CA LEU A 131 5.44 -6.31 14.60
C LEU A 131 3.96 -6.43 14.98
N THR A 132 3.21 -7.27 14.25
CA THR A 132 1.80 -7.57 14.56
C THR A 132 1.69 -8.23 15.94
N ALA A 133 2.47 -9.28 16.20
CA ALA A 133 2.49 -9.93 17.51
C ALA A 133 2.80 -8.95 18.66
N ALA A 134 3.74 -8.04 18.45
CA ALA A 134 4.11 -7.04 19.43
C ALA A 134 2.95 -6.12 19.82
N ILE A 135 2.18 -5.61 18.84
CA ILE A 135 1.04 -4.76 19.13
C ILE A 135 -0.15 -5.56 19.68
N HIS A 136 -0.44 -6.73 19.12
CA HIS A 136 -1.52 -7.58 19.62
C HIS A 136 -1.31 -8.02 21.08
N SER A 137 -0.06 -8.17 21.53
CA SER A 137 0.24 -8.46 22.94
C SER A 137 -0.17 -7.36 23.93
N LEU A 138 -0.40 -6.13 23.44
CA LEU A 138 -0.79 -4.97 24.23
C LEU A 138 -2.30 -4.72 24.25
N VAL A 139 -3.06 -5.37 23.36
CA VAL A 139 -4.51 -5.15 23.21
C VAL A 139 -5.25 -5.64 24.44
N ASP A 140 -5.95 -4.73 25.11
CA ASP A 140 -6.67 -4.97 26.36
C ASP A 140 -8.09 -4.36 26.38
N ASP A 141 -8.51 -3.72 25.28
CA ASP A 141 -9.75 -2.95 25.13
C ASP A 141 -9.96 -1.85 26.20
N PHE A 142 -8.90 -1.53 26.94
CA PHE A 142 -8.90 -0.52 27.98
C PHE A 142 -7.96 0.64 27.63
N LYS A 143 -6.71 0.34 27.24
CA LYS A 143 -5.72 1.28 26.71
C LYS A 143 -5.57 1.11 25.21
N PHE A 144 -5.35 -0.12 24.75
CA PHE A 144 -5.17 -0.47 23.34
C PHE A 144 -6.39 -1.23 22.85
N LEU A 145 -6.98 -0.75 21.75
CA LEU A 145 -8.25 -1.25 21.24
C LEU A 145 -8.03 -2.39 20.26
N SER A 146 -8.88 -3.43 20.35
CA SER A 146 -8.96 -4.51 19.37
C SER A 146 -9.74 -4.11 18.12
N ALA A 147 -10.69 -3.19 18.27
CA ALA A 147 -11.53 -2.69 17.20
C ALA A 147 -11.50 -1.14 17.17
N PRO A 148 -10.99 -0.51 16.10
CA PRO A 148 -10.50 -1.12 14.86
C PRO A 148 -9.17 -1.86 15.05
N GLU A 149 -8.94 -2.86 14.19
CA GLU A 149 -7.76 -3.73 14.30
C GLU A 149 -6.47 -2.95 14.02
N PRO A 150 -5.39 -3.21 14.78
CA PRO A 150 -4.06 -2.73 14.45
C PRO A 150 -3.61 -3.22 13.06
N GLU A 151 -2.91 -2.36 12.33
CA GLU A 151 -2.48 -2.64 10.95
C GLU A 151 -0.99 -2.35 10.81
N ILE A 152 -0.24 -3.32 10.29
CA ILE A 152 1.18 -3.16 9.99
C ILE A 152 1.36 -3.33 8.48
N ARG A 153 1.98 -2.33 7.84
CA ARG A 153 2.24 -2.37 6.40
C ARG A 153 3.64 -1.88 6.06
N LEU A 154 4.20 -2.45 5.00
CA LEU A 154 5.38 -1.91 4.34
C LEU A 154 4.99 -0.58 3.70
N HIS A 155 5.62 0.52 4.15
CA HIS A 155 5.25 1.87 3.74
C HIS A 155 6.25 2.47 2.74
N LYS A 156 7.55 2.31 3.00
CA LYS A 156 8.59 3.01 2.26
C LYS A 156 9.90 2.24 2.23
N SER A 157 10.63 2.35 1.13
CA SER A 157 12.01 1.86 1.02
C SER A 157 12.98 3.00 1.30
N PHE A 158 13.89 2.81 2.25
CA PHE A 158 14.96 3.74 2.59
C PHE A 158 16.31 3.22 2.10
N ASN A 159 17.31 4.10 1.98
CA ASN A 159 18.68 3.68 1.68
C ASN A 159 19.28 2.71 2.71
N HIS A 160 18.77 2.76 3.95
CA HIS A 160 19.24 1.96 5.06
C HIS A 160 18.28 0.85 5.47
N GLY A 161 17.17 0.61 4.76
CA GLY A 161 16.25 -0.49 5.10
C GLY A 161 14.82 -0.32 4.60
N GLN A 162 13.96 -1.23 5.01
CA GLN A 162 12.53 -1.29 4.74
C GLN A 162 11.75 -0.63 5.87
N GLY A 163 10.99 0.42 5.56
CA GLY A 163 10.14 1.14 6.49
C GLY A 163 8.75 0.53 6.63
N TYR A 164 8.36 0.24 7.86
CA TYR A 164 7.07 -0.30 8.25
C TYR A 164 6.30 0.75 9.05
N GLU A 165 5.05 0.98 8.65
CA GLU A 165 4.12 1.81 9.42
C GLU A 165 3.24 0.90 10.27
N VAL A 166 3.33 1.08 11.59
CA VAL A 166 2.57 0.38 12.60
C VAL A 166 1.46 1.30 13.07
N ARG A 167 0.22 0.94 12.74
CA ARG A 167 -0.99 1.68 13.08
C ARG A 167 -1.76 0.93 14.14
N TYR A 168 -2.14 1.62 15.21
CA TYR A 168 -2.98 1.04 16.27
C TYR A 168 -3.91 2.09 16.85
N PHE A 169 -4.93 1.63 17.58
CA PHE A 169 -5.94 2.50 18.18
C PHE A 169 -5.87 2.44 19.70
N ILE A 170 -6.01 3.59 20.34
CA ILE A 170 -6.01 3.71 21.80
C ILE A 170 -7.27 4.40 22.29
N LEU A 171 -7.57 4.21 23.57
CA LEU A 171 -8.59 4.98 24.29
C LEU A 171 -7.90 6.16 25.02
N PRO A 172 -8.02 7.40 24.50
CA PRO A 172 -7.25 8.55 25.01
C PRO A 172 -7.63 8.98 26.43
N VAL A 173 -8.72 8.43 26.98
CA VAL A 173 -9.11 8.61 28.40
C VAL A 173 -8.15 7.88 29.34
N ASN A 174 -7.64 6.72 28.93
CA ASN A 174 -6.85 5.82 29.78
C ASN A 174 -5.35 5.87 29.50
N ILE A 175 -4.95 6.37 28.34
CA ILE A 175 -3.55 6.50 27.95
C ILE A 175 -3.34 7.67 27.00
N SER A 176 -2.28 8.45 27.23
CA SER A 176 -1.92 9.53 26.30
C SER A 176 -1.27 8.98 25.03
N PRO A 177 -1.35 9.68 23.88
CA PRO A 177 -0.66 9.25 22.66
C PRO A 177 0.87 9.08 22.83
N ASN A 178 1.51 9.91 23.65
CA ASN A 178 2.96 9.80 23.88
C ASN A 178 3.31 8.57 24.73
N GLU A 179 2.52 8.30 25.77
CA GLU A 179 2.70 7.12 26.61
C GLU A 179 2.42 5.83 25.83
N SER A 180 1.40 5.82 24.97
CA SER A 180 1.12 4.65 24.12
C SER A 180 2.24 4.38 23.14
N LYS A 181 2.83 5.43 22.52
CA LYS A 181 4.01 5.29 21.65
C LYS A 181 5.19 4.69 22.38
N HIS A 182 5.43 5.10 23.62
CA HIS A 182 6.48 4.53 24.46
C HIS A 182 6.26 3.04 24.72
N ILE A 183 5.05 2.65 25.16
CA ILE A 183 4.71 1.25 25.47
C ILE A 183 4.76 0.38 24.20
N ALA A 184 4.15 0.84 23.11
CA ALA A 184 4.15 0.15 21.82
C ALA A 184 5.58 -0.01 21.27
N GLY A 185 6.38 1.07 21.29
CA GLY A 185 7.76 1.03 20.82
C GLY A 185 8.63 0.08 21.65
N LYS A 186 8.44 0.05 22.98
CA LYS A 186 9.10 -0.91 23.86
C LYS A 186 8.73 -2.35 23.51
N SER A 187 7.43 -2.66 23.40
CA SER A 187 6.97 -4.01 23.04
C SER A 187 7.52 -4.47 21.70
N ILE A 188 7.53 -3.59 20.70
CA ILE A 188 8.11 -3.86 19.38
C ILE A 188 9.60 -4.20 19.48
N LEU A 189 10.38 -3.38 20.21
CA LEU A 189 11.80 -3.62 20.40
C LEU A 189 12.06 -4.95 21.11
N GLU A 190 11.29 -5.29 22.14
CA GLU A 190 11.41 -6.57 22.85
C GLU A 190 11.14 -7.76 21.94
N HIS A 191 10.08 -7.71 21.13
CA HIS A 191 9.74 -8.78 20.17
C HIS A 191 10.77 -8.90 19.05
N LEU A 192 11.30 -7.78 18.55
CA LEU A 192 12.39 -7.80 17.56
C LEU A 192 13.63 -8.47 18.14
N ILE A 193 14.06 -8.07 19.34
CA ILE A 193 15.25 -8.64 20.01
C ILE A 193 15.06 -10.14 20.25
N GLN A 194 13.89 -10.57 20.75
CA GLN A 194 13.59 -11.99 20.95
C GLN A 194 13.60 -12.80 19.63
N ALA A 195 13.24 -12.17 18.51
CA ALA A 195 13.30 -12.77 17.19
C ALA A 195 14.70 -12.70 16.53
N GLY A 196 15.70 -12.17 17.24
CA GLY A 196 17.07 -11.98 16.75
C GLY A 196 17.20 -10.86 15.72
N LEU A 197 16.28 -9.89 15.72
CA LEU A 197 16.27 -8.74 14.83
C LEU A 197 16.55 -7.46 15.60
N THR A 198 17.15 -6.50 14.91
CA THR A 198 17.32 -5.14 15.40
C THR A 198 16.74 -4.15 14.40
N PRO A 199 16.36 -2.94 14.84
CA PRO A 199 16.12 -1.84 13.93
C PRO A 199 17.31 -1.63 13.00
N SER A 200 17.03 -1.19 11.78
CA SER A 200 18.07 -0.93 10.81
C SER A 200 18.87 0.31 11.18
N VAL A 201 20.15 0.27 10.82
CA VAL A 201 21.08 1.37 10.99
C VAL A 201 21.57 1.81 9.62
N SER A 202 22.04 3.05 9.50
CA SER A 202 22.72 3.49 8.28
C SER A 202 23.95 2.62 8.05
N LYS A 203 24.06 2.02 6.85
CA LYS A 203 25.17 1.17 6.45
C LYS A 203 25.93 1.83 5.32
N GLU A 204 27.26 1.85 5.42
CA GLU A 204 28.14 2.26 4.35
C GLU A 204 29.01 1.07 3.94
N LYS A 205 29.03 0.74 2.65
CA LYS A 205 29.93 -0.27 2.10
C LYS A 205 31.16 0.45 1.55
N ILE A 206 32.25 0.42 2.31
CA ILE A 206 33.53 0.97 1.86
C ILE A 206 34.21 -0.07 0.98
N LEU A 207 34.35 0.22 -0.31
CA LEU A 207 35.17 -0.58 -1.23
C LEU A 207 36.59 -0.01 -1.22
N LEU A 208 37.51 -0.69 -0.52
CA LEU A 208 38.93 -0.34 -0.53
C LEU A 208 39.61 -1.15 -1.65
N GLU A 209 39.69 -0.56 -2.83
CA GLU A 209 40.46 -1.10 -3.95
C GLU A 209 41.84 -0.44 -3.98
N LYS A 210 42.90 -1.25 -3.89
CA LYS A 210 44.28 -0.78 -3.96
C LYS A 210 44.75 -0.94 -5.41
N ASP A 211 44.41 0.05 -6.24
CA ASP A 211 44.81 0.31 -7.65
C ASP A 211 45.22 -0.89 -8.55
N ILE A 212 44.42 -1.20 -9.60
CA ILE A 212 44.91 -1.49 -10.97
C ILE A 212 43.82 -1.14 -12.04
N ASN A 213 44.03 -0.06 -12.82
CA ASN A 213 43.40 0.25 -14.13
C ASN A 213 41.87 0.18 -14.31
N TYR A 214 41.19 1.32 -14.11
CA TYR A 214 39.76 1.55 -14.35
C TYR A 214 39.23 1.34 -15.80
N ALA A 215 40.10 1.17 -16.80
CA ALA A 215 39.68 1.14 -18.20
C ALA A 215 39.13 -0.21 -18.70
N LYS A 216 39.23 -1.30 -17.93
CA LYS A 216 38.73 -2.63 -18.33
C LYS A 216 37.43 -3.07 -17.63
N ALA A 217 37.11 -2.52 -16.46
CA ALA A 217 35.90 -2.91 -15.73
C ALA A 217 34.62 -2.24 -16.27
N ALA A 218 34.76 -1.13 -17.00
CA ALA A 218 33.62 -0.40 -17.59
C ALA A 218 33.15 -0.96 -18.95
N THR A 219 33.84 -1.96 -19.51
CA THR A 219 33.51 -2.57 -20.82
C THR A 219 32.93 -3.97 -20.70
N ASP A 220 32.91 -4.55 -19.50
CA ASP A 220 32.24 -5.83 -19.27
C ASP A 220 30.80 -5.56 -18.84
N ASP A 221 29.97 -5.22 -19.84
CA ASP A 221 28.52 -5.12 -19.75
C ASP A 221 27.85 -6.50 -19.60
N GLN A 222 28.62 -7.51 -19.19
CA GLN A 222 28.13 -8.80 -18.74
C GLN A 222 27.95 -8.71 -17.23
N PRO A 223 26.72 -8.51 -16.70
CA PRO A 223 26.48 -8.75 -15.30
C PRO A 223 26.91 -10.18 -15.00
N GLU A 224 27.96 -10.35 -14.19
CA GLU A 224 28.39 -11.63 -13.61
C GLU A 224 27.14 -12.45 -13.25
N PRO A 225 26.80 -13.54 -14.01
CA PRO A 225 25.56 -14.29 -13.85
C PRO A 225 25.53 -15.12 -12.55
N SER A 226 26.42 -14.85 -11.61
CA SER A 226 26.64 -15.68 -10.44
C SER A 226 25.64 -15.43 -9.31
N LEU A 227 25.14 -14.20 -9.15
CA LEU A 227 24.32 -13.83 -7.97
C LEU A 227 22.82 -14.02 -8.13
N VAL A 228 22.26 -13.89 -9.34
CA VAL A 228 20.80 -14.02 -9.56
C VAL A 228 20.36 -15.48 -9.58
N VAL A 229 21.27 -16.40 -9.91
CA VAL A 229 20.97 -17.80 -10.24
C VAL A 229 20.85 -18.70 -9.01
N ALA A 230 21.50 -18.37 -7.89
CA ALA A 230 21.61 -19.28 -6.74
C ALA A 230 20.30 -19.53 -5.96
N ASN A 231 19.26 -18.70 -6.14
CA ASN A 231 18.01 -18.79 -5.37
C ASN A 231 16.82 -19.38 -6.15
N PHE A 232 17.04 -19.94 -7.35
CA PHE A 232 15.95 -20.57 -8.08
C PHE A 232 15.83 -22.06 -7.76
N ASP A 233 14.59 -22.54 -7.62
CA ASP A 233 14.25 -23.93 -7.29
C ASP A 233 14.96 -24.95 -8.20
N LEU A 234 15.22 -24.55 -9.46
CA LEU A 234 15.92 -25.36 -10.44
C LEU A 234 17.37 -25.68 -10.01
N PHE A 235 18.11 -24.70 -9.47
CA PHE A 235 19.51 -24.87 -9.07
C PHE A 235 19.66 -25.41 -7.65
N ALA A 236 18.65 -25.23 -6.79
CA ALA A 236 18.66 -25.74 -5.42
C ALA A 236 18.80 -27.28 -5.34
N VAL A 237 18.48 -28.00 -6.41
CA VAL A 237 18.58 -29.47 -6.50
C VAL A 237 19.79 -29.97 -7.29
N MET A 238 20.65 -29.07 -7.78
CA MET A 238 21.82 -29.39 -8.62
C MET A 238 23.14 -29.26 -7.84
N THR A 239 24.20 -29.89 -8.32
CA THR A 239 25.57 -29.70 -7.79
C THR A 239 26.27 -28.52 -8.49
N ASP A 240 27.33 -27.99 -7.88
CA ASP A 240 28.11 -26.88 -8.46
C ASP A 240 28.69 -27.23 -9.85
N GLU A 241 29.04 -28.50 -10.08
CA GLU A 241 29.50 -29.01 -11.38
C GLU A 241 28.37 -28.98 -12.44
N GLU A 242 27.16 -29.40 -12.06
CA GLU A 242 25.98 -29.39 -12.93
C GLU A 242 25.55 -27.95 -13.26
N ILE A 243 25.59 -27.05 -12.28
CA ILE A 243 25.32 -25.62 -12.45
C ILE A 243 26.34 -25.02 -13.43
N SER A 244 27.62 -25.35 -13.28
CA SER A 244 28.69 -24.88 -14.16
C SER A 244 28.48 -25.37 -15.60
N MET A 245 28.04 -26.63 -15.79
CA MET A 245 27.70 -27.16 -17.12
C MET A 245 26.53 -26.40 -17.77
N LEU A 246 25.48 -26.05 -17.01
CA LEU A 246 24.36 -25.28 -17.56
C LEU A 246 24.79 -23.87 -17.95
N LYS A 247 25.55 -23.19 -17.07
CA LYS A 247 26.06 -21.84 -17.31
C LYS A 247 26.89 -21.73 -18.58
N GLN A 248 27.70 -22.74 -18.91
CA GLN A 248 28.48 -22.75 -20.16
C GLN A 248 27.61 -22.79 -21.43
N SER A 249 26.34 -23.16 -21.30
CA SER A 249 25.40 -23.31 -22.41
C SER A 249 24.26 -22.31 -22.40
N GLU A 250 24.33 -21.31 -21.52
CA GLU A 250 23.26 -20.36 -21.34
C GLU A 250 23.18 -19.38 -22.50
N LYS A 251 21.95 -19.11 -22.95
CA LYS A 251 21.68 -18.10 -23.97
C LYS A 251 20.71 -17.07 -23.40
N LYS A 252 21.20 -15.86 -23.15
CA LYS A 252 20.36 -14.73 -22.77
C LYS A 252 19.45 -14.32 -23.93
N MET A 253 18.19 -14.05 -23.63
CA MET A 253 17.17 -13.57 -24.56
C MET A 253 16.39 -12.45 -23.87
N GLU A 254 16.17 -11.36 -24.59
CA GLU A 254 15.37 -10.22 -24.15
C GLU A 254 14.11 -10.19 -25.00
N ILE A 255 12.96 -10.01 -24.37
CA ILE A 255 11.64 -10.00 -25.01
C ILE A 255 10.85 -8.79 -24.52
N SER A 256 10.22 -8.07 -25.44
CA SER A 256 9.47 -6.85 -25.09
C SER A 256 8.04 -7.18 -24.63
N ALA A 257 7.44 -6.32 -23.83
CA ALA A 257 6.04 -6.47 -23.41
C ALA A 257 5.10 -6.67 -24.63
N GLY A 258 4.31 -7.74 -24.61
CA GLY A 258 3.40 -8.13 -25.69
C GLY A 258 3.99 -9.08 -26.74
N GLU A 259 5.30 -9.29 -26.76
CA GLU A 259 5.96 -10.18 -27.71
C GLU A 259 5.77 -11.66 -27.32
N VAL A 260 5.52 -12.51 -28.32
CA VAL A 260 5.29 -13.95 -28.14
C VAL A 260 6.63 -14.66 -28.12
N LEU A 261 6.90 -15.41 -27.04
CA LEU A 261 8.11 -16.21 -26.91
C LEU A 261 8.05 -17.43 -27.81
N TYR A 262 6.95 -18.18 -27.75
CA TYR A 262 6.63 -19.29 -28.65
C TYR A 262 5.13 -19.59 -28.65
N GLU A 263 4.67 -20.28 -29.69
CA GLU A 263 3.28 -20.74 -29.84
C GLU A 263 3.13 -22.24 -29.51
N GLU A 264 1.91 -22.65 -29.13
CA GLU A 264 1.55 -24.05 -28.92
C GLU A 264 1.83 -24.88 -30.18
N GLY A 265 2.42 -26.07 -30.00
CA GLY A 265 2.71 -27.00 -31.09
C GLY A 265 4.03 -26.77 -31.84
N ILE A 266 4.72 -25.65 -31.61
CA ILE A 266 6.06 -25.42 -32.18
C ILE A 266 7.05 -26.46 -31.63
N GLU A 267 7.94 -26.95 -32.50
CA GLU A 267 9.01 -27.86 -32.15
C GLU A 267 10.25 -27.08 -31.69
N GLU A 268 10.59 -27.15 -30.40
CA GLU A 268 11.72 -26.42 -29.83
C GLU A 268 12.35 -27.15 -28.64
N ASP A 269 13.67 -27.29 -28.65
CA ASP A 269 14.45 -28.04 -27.66
C ASP A 269 15.19 -27.12 -26.67
N VAL A 270 14.46 -26.19 -26.05
CA VAL A 270 15.03 -25.22 -25.08
C VAL A 270 14.19 -25.18 -23.81
N LEU A 271 14.85 -25.19 -22.65
CA LEU A 271 14.26 -24.84 -21.35
C LEU A 271 14.59 -23.38 -21.07
N TYR A 272 13.58 -22.54 -20.84
CA TYR A 272 13.81 -21.16 -20.43
C TYR A 272 13.64 -21.00 -18.93
N LEU A 273 14.46 -20.15 -18.33
CA LEU A 273 14.36 -19.65 -16.98
C LEU A 273 14.03 -18.15 -17.05
N VAL A 274 13.00 -17.72 -16.32
CA VAL A 274 12.65 -16.30 -16.21
C VAL A 274 13.63 -15.64 -15.23
N ALA A 275 14.57 -14.86 -15.75
CA ALA A 275 15.51 -14.11 -14.93
C ALA A 275 14.89 -12.78 -14.47
N GLU A 276 14.17 -12.10 -15.37
CA GLU A 276 13.51 -10.82 -15.12
C GLU A 276 12.15 -10.75 -15.84
N GLY A 277 11.23 -9.96 -15.30
CA GLY A 277 9.92 -9.70 -15.92
C GLY A 277 8.83 -10.73 -15.60
N LEU A 278 7.74 -10.65 -16.36
CA LEU A 278 6.55 -11.48 -16.19
C LEU A 278 6.09 -12.00 -17.55
N LEU A 279 5.94 -13.32 -17.66
CA LEU A 279 5.33 -13.97 -18.82
C LEU A 279 3.93 -14.48 -18.47
N ARG A 280 3.13 -14.75 -19.51
CA ARG A 280 1.82 -15.39 -19.42
C ARG A 280 1.75 -16.56 -20.39
N SER A 281 1.32 -17.71 -19.89
CA SER A 281 0.97 -18.88 -20.69
C SER A 281 -0.52 -18.83 -21.06
N TYR A 282 -0.85 -19.14 -22.32
CA TYR A 282 -2.21 -19.10 -22.87
C TYR A 282 -2.41 -20.14 -23.99
N TYR A 283 -3.66 -20.35 -24.38
CA TYR A 283 -4.03 -21.11 -25.58
C TYR A 283 -5.02 -20.32 -26.43
N LEU A 284 -5.02 -20.60 -27.73
CA LEU A 284 -6.02 -20.14 -28.69
C LEU A 284 -7.11 -21.21 -28.83
N LEU A 285 -8.37 -20.81 -28.88
CA LEU A 285 -9.51 -21.69 -29.13
C LEU A 285 -9.69 -21.90 -30.64
N ASP A 286 -9.92 -23.14 -31.07
CA ASP A 286 -10.16 -23.48 -32.49
C ASP A 286 -11.24 -22.57 -33.10
N GLY A 287 -10.81 -21.69 -34.01
CA GLY A 287 -11.69 -20.79 -34.77
C GLY A 287 -12.00 -19.44 -34.13
N SER A 288 -11.32 -19.03 -33.04
CA SER A 288 -11.47 -17.69 -32.43
C SER A 288 -10.13 -17.12 -31.95
N ASP A 289 -9.92 -15.81 -32.14
CA ASP A 289 -8.78 -15.04 -31.56
C ASP A 289 -8.91 -14.83 -30.02
N GLU A 290 -9.81 -15.54 -29.35
CA GLU A 290 -9.96 -15.45 -27.89
C GLU A 290 -8.85 -16.24 -27.18
N GLU A 291 -7.88 -15.52 -26.62
CA GLU A 291 -6.81 -16.07 -25.78
C GLU A 291 -7.32 -16.38 -24.36
N LYS A 292 -7.31 -17.66 -23.97
CA LYS A 292 -7.59 -17.99 -22.56
C LYS A 292 -6.30 -18.19 -21.77
N LYS A 293 -6.23 -17.51 -20.63
CA LYS A 293 -5.12 -17.54 -19.68
C LYS A 293 -4.99 -18.90 -19.00
N ILE A 294 -3.78 -19.46 -18.98
CA ILE A 294 -3.44 -20.67 -18.23
C ILE A 294 -2.76 -20.28 -16.91
N ASP A 295 -1.64 -19.55 -17.00
CA ASP A 295 -0.81 -19.25 -15.83
C ASP A 295 0.04 -17.99 -16.03
N HIS A 296 0.56 -17.45 -14.93
CA HIS A 296 1.63 -16.45 -14.94
C HIS A 296 2.97 -17.11 -14.60
N LEU A 297 4.03 -16.55 -15.18
CA LEU A 297 5.39 -17.06 -15.13
C LEU A 297 6.28 -15.91 -14.63
N SER A 298 6.63 -15.95 -13.35
CA SER A 298 7.44 -14.92 -12.69
C SER A 298 8.91 -15.33 -12.59
N VAL A 299 9.75 -14.38 -12.19
CA VAL A 299 11.18 -14.57 -11.90
C VAL A 299 11.43 -15.85 -11.09
N GLY A 300 12.37 -16.66 -11.56
CA GLY A 300 12.76 -17.95 -10.98
C GLY A 300 11.96 -19.15 -11.43
N MET A 301 10.85 -18.95 -12.14
CA MET A 301 10.13 -20.05 -12.79
C MET A 301 10.82 -20.46 -14.08
N HIS A 302 10.66 -21.73 -14.44
CA HIS A 302 11.12 -22.29 -15.70
C HIS A 302 9.93 -22.74 -16.57
N LEU A 303 10.19 -22.84 -17.87
CA LEU A 303 9.23 -23.25 -18.87
C LEU A 303 9.92 -24.03 -19.98
N GLY A 304 9.18 -24.93 -20.61
CA GLY A 304 9.69 -25.77 -21.68
C GLY A 304 10.24 -27.11 -21.20
N GLU A 305 9.82 -27.55 -20.02
CA GLU A 305 10.23 -28.81 -19.39
C GLU A 305 9.90 -30.03 -20.26
N ASP A 306 8.96 -29.89 -21.21
CA ASP A 306 8.59 -30.92 -22.17
C ASP A 306 9.83 -31.42 -22.95
N CYS A 307 10.79 -30.52 -23.23
CA CYS A 307 12.04 -30.84 -23.90
C CYS A 307 12.85 -31.89 -23.13
N VAL A 308 12.84 -31.82 -21.79
CA VAL A 308 13.60 -32.74 -20.93
C VAL A 308 13.06 -34.17 -21.03
N MET A 309 11.77 -34.32 -21.34
CA MET A 309 11.13 -35.62 -21.54
C MET A 309 11.25 -36.14 -22.98
N GLY A 310 12.06 -35.49 -23.82
CA GLY A 310 12.23 -35.85 -25.23
C GLY A 310 11.02 -35.46 -26.09
N ARG A 311 10.10 -34.63 -25.57
CA ARG A 311 8.96 -34.12 -26.31
C ARG A 311 9.32 -32.73 -26.81
N GLN A 312 9.43 -32.60 -28.12
CA GLN A 312 9.90 -31.34 -28.72
C GLN A 312 8.75 -30.35 -28.98
N MET A 313 7.47 -30.78 -28.90
CA MET A 313 6.32 -29.90 -29.10
C MET A 313 5.93 -29.13 -27.82
N ARG A 314 5.77 -27.81 -27.95
CA ARG A 314 5.28 -26.92 -26.88
C ARG A 314 3.81 -27.19 -26.54
N SER A 315 3.51 -27.26 -25.24
CA SER A 315 2.18 -27.59 -24.71
C SER A 315 1.22 -26.39 -24.53
N SER A 316 1.72 -25.17 -24.70
CA SER A 316 0.96 -23.91 -24.62
C SER A 316 1.71 -22.80 -25.36
N SER A 317 1.04 -21.68 -25.68
CA SER A 317 1.70 -20.45 -26.12
C SER A 317 2.14 -19.61 -24.93
N VAL A 318 3.23 -18.84 -25.07
CA VAL A 318 3.74 -17.95 -24.02
C VAL A 318 4.04 -16.57 -24.60
N ARG A 319 3.60 -15.51 -23.90
CA ARG A 319 3.82 -14.10 -24.27
C ARG A 319 4.32 -13.30 -23.06
N ALA A 320 5.16 -12.31 -23.31
CA ALA A 320 5.60 -11.37 -22.31
C ALA A 320 4.48 -10.39 -21.90
N VAL A 321 4.25 -10.24 -20.59
CA VAL A 321 3.31 -9.25 -20.02
C VAL A 321 4.03 -7.93 -19.73
N SER A 322 5.29 -8.02 -19.30
CA SER A 322 6.25 -6.92 -19.20
C SER A 322 7.47 -7.24 -20.05
N ASP A 323 8.35 -6.27 -20.25
CA ASP A 323 9.71 -6.56 -20.73
C ASP A 323 10.33 -7.62 -19.81
N ALA A 324 10.99 -8.61 -20.41
CA ALA A 324 11.49 -9.77 -19.70
C ALA A 324 12.84 -10.24 -20.24
N VAL A 325 13.64 -10.80 -19.33
CA VAL A 325 14.91 -11.43 -19.64
C VAL A 325 14.80 -12.91 -19.32
N LEU A 326 15.11 -13.73 -20.31
CA LEU A 326 15.06 -15.17 -20.24
C LEU A 326 16.45 -15.75 -20.44
N ILE A 327 16.75 -16.81 -19.69
CA ILE A 327 17.95 -17.61 -19.91
C ILE A 327 17.50 -18.93 -20.51
N GLY A 328 17.84 -19.16 -21.78
CA GLY A 328 17.58 -20.40 -22.49
C GLY A 328 18.71 -21.41 -22.29
N TYR A 329 18.36 -22.63 -21.92
CA TYR A 329 19.26 -23.77 -21.82
C TYR A 329 18.88 -24.83 -22.85
N PRO A 330 19.84 -25.35 -23.65
CA PRO A 330 19.58 -26.43 -24.58
C PRO A 330 19.04 -27.67 -23.87
N GLY A 331 17.90 -28.20 -24.33
CA GLY A 331 17.24 -29.36 -23.75
C GLY A 331 18.14 -30.59 -23.72
N SER A 332 19.05 -30.73 -24.68
CA SER A 332 20.07 -31.80 -24.72
C SER A 332 20.97 -31.83 -23.48
N ILE A 333 21.38 -30.66 -22.99
CA ILE A 333 22.24 -30.50 -21.81
C ILE A 333 21.43 -30.73 -20.54
N VAL A 334 20.24 -30.12 -20.45
CA VAL A 334 19.33 -30.32 -19.32
C VAL A 334 18.97 -31.80 -19.17
N ARG A 335 18.70 -32.51 -20.26
CA ARG A 335 18.45 -33.97 -20.26
C ARG A 335 19.65 -34.78 -19.76
N LYS A 336 20.86 -34.39 -20.16
CA LYS A 336 22.09 -35.07 -19.73
C LYS A 336 22.23 -34.97 -18.20
N ILE A 337 21.98 -33.80 -17.64
CA ILE A 337 22.01 -33.56 -16.19
C ILE A 337 20.87 -34.29 -15.49
N ALA A 338 19.64 -34.17 -15.99
CA ALA A 338 18.47 -34.82 -15.40
C ALA A 338 18.56 -36.37 -15.38
N LYS A 339 19.30 -36.99 -16.31
CA LYS A 339 19.59 -38.44 -16.27
C LYS A 339 20.51 -38.83 -15.12
N GLY A 340 21.45 -37.96 -14.74
CA GLY A 340 22.35 -38.16 -13.60
C GLY A 340 21.75 -37.73 -12.27
N ASN A 341 20.79 -36.81 -12.28
CA ASN A 341 20.19 -36.20 -11.10
C ASN A 341 18.68 -36.51 -11.00
N GLY A 342 18.35 -37.55 -10.23
CA GLY A 342 16.96 -37.98 -10.02
C GLY A 342 16.08 -36.94 -9.32
N ARG A 343 16.66 -36.02 -8.51
CA ARG A 343 15.91 -34.94 -7.85
C ARG A 343 15.47 -33.88 -8.86
N LEU A 344 16.38 -33.48 -9.75
CA LEU A 344 16.07 -32.57 -10.85
C LEU A 344 14.99 -33.16 -11.77
N LEU A 345 15.11 -34.44 -12.13
CA LEU A 345 14.12 -35.10 -12.96
C LEU A 345 12.74 -35.16 -12.29
N ALA A 346 12.70 -35.39 -10.97
CA ALA A 346 11.45 -35.38 -10.20
C ALA A 346 10.83 -33.98 -10.16
N LEU A 347 11.62 -32.92 -9.91
CA LEU A 347 11.17 -31.53 -9.91
C LEU A 347 10.52 -31.14 -11.26
N LEU A 348 11.23 -31.41 -12.36
CA LEU A 348 10.75 -31.09 -13.71
C LEU A 348 9.48 -31.87 -14.07
N ASN A 349 9.41 -33.16 -13.69
CA ASN A 349 8.21 -33.98 -13.91
C ASN A 349 7.01 -33.49 -13.09
N GLN A 350 7.23 -33.10 -11.84
CA GLN A 350 6.16 -32.58 -10.98
C GLN A 350 5.58 -31.28 -11.57
N ASN A 351 6.45 -30.34 -11.98
CA ASN A 351 6.04 -29.08 -12.59
C ASN A 351 5.31 -29.30 -13.92
N LEU A 352 5.79 -30.23 -14.76
CA LEU A 352 5.09 -30.65 -15.98
C LEU A 352 3.70 -31.22 -15.70
N SER A 353 3.56 -32.09 -14.70
CA SER A 353 2.28 -32.70 -14.36
C SER A 353 1.28 -31.63 -13.90
N LEU A 354 1.71 -30.76 -12.98
CA LEU A 354 0.89 -29.66 -12.47
C LEU A 354 0.43 -28.74 -13.62
N ARG A 355 1.34 -28.38 -14.52
CA ARG A 355 1.02 -27.53 -15.67
C ARG A 355 0.06 -28.23 -16.64
N ARG A 356 0.23 -29.53 -16.92
CA ARG A 356 -0.72 -30.29 -17.76
C ARG A 356 -2.10 -30.40 -17.13
N ASP A 357 -2.18 -30.58 -15.82
CA ASP A 357 -3.47 -30.63 -15.13
C ASP A 357 -4.17 -29.27 -15.20
N LYS A 358 -3.44 -28.16 -15.02
CA LYS A 358 -3.98 -26.80 -15.26
C LYS A 358 -4.46 -26.62 -16.71
N ILE A 359 -3.69 -27.09 -17.70
CA ILE A 359 -4.06 -27.03 -19.12
C ILE A 359 -5.32 -27.87 -19.38
N LYS A 360 -5.37 -29.12 -18.88
CA LYS A 360 -6.52 -30.02 -19.03
C LYS A 360 -7.76 -29.47 -18.36
N GLN A 361 -7.67 -28.94 -17.14
CA GLN A 361 -8.80 -28.32 -16.45
C GLN A 361 -9.29 -27.09 -17.22
N SER A 362 -8.36 -26.27 -17.70
CA SER A 362 -8.68 -25.09 -18.51
C SER A 362 -9.36 -25.47 -19.83
N LYS A 363 -8.93 -26.56 -20.49
CA LYS A 363 -9.54 -27.14 -21.72
C LYS A 363 -10.86 -27.88 -21.42
N TRP A 364 -11.01 -28.53 -20.27
CA TRP A 364 -12.25 -29.23 -19.87
C TRP A 364 -13.39 -28.26 -19.57
N GLN A 365 -13.08 -27.12 -18.94
CA GLN A 365 -14.04 -26.02 -18.78
C GLN A 365 -14.54 -25.43 -20.11
N LEU A 366 -13.92 -25.76 -21.26
CA LEU A 366 -14.35 -25.32 -22.59
C LEU A 366 -15.31 -26.28 -23.30
N LYS A 367 -15.48 -27.54 -22.84
CA LYS A 367 -16.44 -28.42 -23.51
C LYS A 367 -17.83 -27.80 -23.36
N PRO A 368 -18.54 -27.48 -24.46
CA PRO A 368 -19.85 -26.88 -24.34
C PRO A 368 -20.75 -27.88 -23.60
N LYS A 369 -21.36 -27.43 -22.50
CA LYS A 369 -22.50 -28.16 -21.90
C LYS A 369 -23.53 -28.30 -23.01
N LYS A 370 -23.67 -29.50 -23.59
CA LYS A 370 -24.76 -29.82 -24.51
C LYS A 370 -26.07 -29.57 -23.74
N GLY A 371 -26.77 -28.51 -24.12
CA GLY A 371 -28.09 -28.18 -23.59
C GLY A 371 -28.10 -27.02 -22.59
N ALA A 372 -27.92 -25.78 -23.05
CA ALA A 372 -28.50 -24.62 -22.39
C ALA A 372 -28.85 -23.54 -23.43
N LYS A 373 -30.14 -23.22 -23.51
CA LYS A 373 -30.75 -22.27 -24.44
C LYS A 373 -30.11 -20.88 -24.32
N LYS A 374 -29.93 -20.23 -25.49
CA LYS A 374 -29.67 -18.79 -25.67
C LYS A 374 -30.57 -17.98 -24.72
N LYS A 375 -29.96 -17.20 -23.83
CA LYS A 375 -30.58 -16.00 -23.25
C LYS A 375 -29.62 -14.83 -23.38
N SER A 376 -30.27 -13.70 -23.65
CA SER A 376 -29.78 -12.43 -24.16
C SER A 376 -28.78 -11.72 -23.24
N LYS A 377 -28.00 -10.84 -23.87
CA LYS A 377 -27.03 -9.88 -23.34
C LYS A 377 -27.51 -9.14 -22.09
N THR A 378 -26.69 -9.14 -21.03
CA THR A 378 -26.66 -8.03 -20.06
C THR A 378 -25.24 -7.80 -19.55
N SER A 379 -24.71 -6.64 -19.96
CA SER A 379 -23.64 -5.77 -19.42
C SER A 379 -22.41 -6.37 -18.69
N VAL A 380 -21.25 -6.09 -19.29
CA VAL A 380 -19.85 -6.29 -18.83
C VAL A 380 -19.48 -5.37 -17.64
N LYS A 381 -20.43 -4.67 -17.03
CA LYS A 381 -20.14 -3.68 -15.97
C LYS A 381 -20.03 -4.27 -14.56
N GLU A 382 -20.57 -5.46 -14.30
CA GLU A 382 -20.64 -6.04 -12.94
C GLU A 382 -19.40 -6.86 -12.56
N THR A 383 -18.66 -7.45 -13.51
CA THR A 383 -17.53 -8.34 -13.20
C THR A 383 -16.23 -7.61 -12.88
N ILE A 384 -16.06 -6.37 -13.37
CA ILE A 384 -14.91 -5.52 -13.02
C ILE A 384 -15.06 -4.98 -11.59
N GLN A 385 -16.29 -4.83 -11.08
CA GLN A 385 -16.51 -4.34 -9.72
C GLN A 385 -16.17 -5.37 -8.64
N THR A 386 -16.31 -6.67 -8.90
CA THR A 386 -16.08 -7.71 -7.88
C THR A 386 -14.59 -8.00 -7.61
N PHE A 387 -13.70 -7.72 -8.58
CA PHE A 387 -12.27 -8.01 -8.42
C PHE A 387 -11.46 -6.85 -7.82
N PHE A 388 -11.96 -5.61 -7.93
CA PHE A 388 -11.31 -4.44 -7.33
C PHE A 388 -11.87 -4.09 -5.93
N SER A 389 -13.05 -4.59 -5.56
CA SER A 389 -13.64 -4.38 -4.23
C SER A 389 -12.94 -5.14 -3.10
N ASP A 390 -12.30 -6.27 -3.40
CA ASP A 390 -11.56 -7.07 -2.39
C ASP A 390 -10.16 -6.51 -2.10
N LEU A 391 -9.68 -5.56 -2.90
CA LEU A 391 -8.36 -4.95 -2.75
C LEU A 391 -8.40 -3.54 -2.12
N PHE A 392 -9.55 -2.84 -2.15
CA PHE A 392 -9.73 -1.52 -1.52
C PHE A 392 -11.20 -1.27 -1.11
N PRO A 393 -11.58 -1.38 0.18
CA PRO A 393 -12.91 -1.01 0.63
C PRO A 393 -12.98 0.49 0.96
N ASP A 394 -13.49 1.32 0.04
CA ASP A 394 -13.84 2.70 0.38
C ASP A 394 -15.24 2.77 1.00
N SER A 395 -15.28 3.31 2.22
CA SER A 395 -16.49 3.67 2.94
C SER A 395 -16.92 5.09 2.55
N ASN A 396 -18.04 5.21 1.86
CA ASN A 396 -18.84 6.43 1.88
C ASN A 396 -20.31 6.06 1.65
N SER A 397 -21.06 5.98 2.75
CA SER A 397 -22.51 6.05 2.76
C SER A 397 -22.96 7.50 2.96
N PRO A 398 -23.91 8.01 2.17
CA PRO A 398 -24.87 8.97 2.67
C PRO A 398 -26.26 8.34 2.75
N LYS A 399 -26.74 8.28 3.99
CA LYS A 399 -28.10 8.56 4.49
C LYS A 399 -29.29 8.12 3.64
N THR A 400 -30.00 7.15 4.21
CA THR A 400 -31.44 6.93 4.11
C THR A 400 -32.23 8.21 4.39
N GLU A 401 -32.89 8.75 3.36
CA GLU A 401 -34.22 9.31 3.48
C GLU A 401 -35.23 8.18 3.24
N THR A 402 -36.18 7.97 4.15
CA THR A 402 -37.59 8.31 3.93
C THR A 402 -38.48 7.71 5.02
N SER A 403 -39.48 8.52 5.39
CA SER A 403 -40.79 8.17 5.95
C SER A 403 -40.94 8.05 7.47
#